data_AF-A0A5Q4EHP6-F1
#
_entry.id   AF-A0A5Q4EHP6-F1
#
_cell.length_a   1.000
_cell.length_b   1.000
_cell.length_c   1.000
_cell.angle_alpha   90.00
_cell.angle_beta   90.00
_cell.angle_gamma   90.00
#
_symmetry.space_group_name_H-M   'P 1'
#
loop_
_entity.id
_entity.type
_entity.pdbx_description
1 polymer ?
#
loop_
_entity_poly.entity_id
_entity_poly.type
_entity_poly.pdbx_seq_one_letter_code
_entity_poly.pdbx_strand_id
1 'polypeptide(L)'
;WRGATLNDEIKWFDPSTYGFTMRKHRMGETMGYAYRLIGGIPDNEIIFYLPGVRTEETTTAQHRVVNLTTVTPLTDDQTDVTFELYWDLPWGALIQPILPLLIRSFLGQDRDVVIKQQQGLKHESVLRLIKDSDTLARWYYQLKKEYLRSQIEDREFVTPVKSQQLKWRA
;
A
#
# COMPACT_ATOMS: atom_id res chain seq x y z
N TRP A 1 23.29 6.49 3.10
CA TRP A 1 22.94 6.67 1.67
C TRP A 1 23.98 6.17 0.67
N ARG A 2 25.25 5.86 1.04
CA ARG A 2 26.20 5.15 0.17
C ARG A 2 26.74 3.94 0.92
N GLY A 3 26.23 2.74 0.64
CA GLY A 3 26.65 1.51 1.34
C GLY A 3 25.59 0.41 1.43
N ALA A 4 24.33 0.69 1.11
CA ALA A 4 23.30 -0.33 1.01
C ALA A 4 23.42 -1.04 -0.36
N THR A 5 23.53 -2.37 -0.33
CA THR A 5 23.39 -3.21 -1.52
C THR A 5 21.93 -3.18 -1.95
N LEU A 6 21.66 -2.54 -3.08
CA LEU A 6 20.32 -2.52 -3.67
C LEU A 6 20.05 -3.87 -4.34
N ASN A 7 19.01 -4.54 -3.90
CA ASN A 7 18.52 -5.77 -4.49
C ASN A 7 17.50 -5.45 -5.58
N ASP A 8 17.52 -6.25 -6.65
CA ASP A 8 16.50 -6.17 -7.68
C ASP A 8 15.20 -6.81 -7.13
N GLU A 9 14.16 -6.01 -6.96
CA GLU A 9 12.83 -6.48 -6.60
C GLU A 9 11.93 -6.52 -7.84
N ILE A 10 11.19 -7.60 -7.97
CA ILE A 10 10.28 -7.85 -9.08
C ILE A 10 8.91 -8.22 -8.49
N LYS A 11 7.88 -7.44 -8.82
CA LYS A 11 6.51 -7.68 -8.35
C LYS A 11 5.52 -7.66 -9.51
N TRP A 12 4.57 -8.59 -9.47
CA TRP A 12 3.50 -8.70 -10.46
C TRP A 12 2.25 -7.99 -9.95
N PHE A 13 1.62 -7.22 -10.81
CA PHE A 13 0.39 -6.51 -10.52
C PHE A 13 -0.68 -6.90 -11.52
N ASP A 14 -1.90 -7.14 -11.03
CA ASP A 14 -3.09 -7.43 -11.82
C ASP A 14 -4.19 -6.41 -11.57
N PRO A 15 -5.09 -6.20 -12.54
CA PRO A 15 -6.30 -5.43 -12.29
C PRO A 15 -7.22 -6.14 -11.30
N SER A 16 -7.87 -5.34 -10.47
CA SER A 16 -8.93 -5.78 -9.57
C SER A 16 -10.17 -4.92 -9.81
N THR A 17 -11.34 -5.38 -9.39
CA THR A 17 -12.56 -4.56 -9.41
C THR A 17 -12.29 -3.24 -8.67
N TYR A 18 -12.49 -2.11 -9.34
CA TYR A 18 -12.15 -0.76 -8.85
C TYR A 18 -10.73 -0.57 -8.26
N GLY A 19 -9.76 -1.36 -8.72
CA GLY A 19 -8.47 -1.45 -8.06
C GLY A 19 -7.38 -2.19 -8.83
N PHE A 20 -6.33 -2.54 -8.11
CA PHE A 20 -5.28 -3.45 -8.57
C PHE A 20 -4.65 -4.20 -7.40
N THR A 21 -4.19 -5.42 -7.67
CA THR A 21 -3.57 -6.31 -6.69
C THR A 21 -2.12 -6.57 -7.06
N MET A 22 -1.21 -6.36 -6.11
CA MET A 22 0.12 -6.94 -6.13
C MET A 22 -0.01 -8.43 -5.77
N ARG A 23 0.29 -9.33 -6.70
CA ARG A 23 0.21 -10.78 -6.47
C ARG A 23 1.04 -11.18 -5.25
N LYS A 24 0.61 -12.26 -4.59
CA LYS A 24 1.38 -12.94 -3.56
C LYS A 24 2.83 -13.10 -3.99
N HIS A 25 3.70 -12.42 -3.25
CA HIS A 25 5.14 -12.46 -3.43
C HIS A 25 5.78 -12.95 -2.15
N ARG A 26 6.60 -13.99 -2.27
CA ARG A 26 7.34 -14.55 -1.16
C ARG A 26 8.45 -13.59 -0.76
N MET A 27 8.45 -13.14 0.49
CA MET A 27 9.47 -12.23 0.98
C MET A 27 10.84 -12.92 1.03
N GLY A 28 11.91 -12.15 0.79
CA GLY A 28 13.29 -12.64 0.87
C GLY A 28 13.68 -13.07 2.29
N GLU A 29 14.62 -14.00 2.42
CA GLU A 29 15.00 -14.66 3.68
C GLU A 29 15.71 -13.74 4.71
N THR A 30 15.88 -12.46 4.40
CA THR A 30 16.74 -11.51 5.12
C THR A 30 16.25 -11.18 6.55
N MET A 31 15.03 -11.56 6.93
CA MET A 31 14.42 -11.29 8.26
C MET A 31 14.05 -12.58 9.04
N GLY A 32 14.87 -13.63 8.92
CA GLY A 32 14.58 -15.00 9.37
C GLY A 32 14.05 -15.18 10.81
N TYR A 33 14.46 -14.36 11.79
CA TYR A 33 13.98 -14.50 13.18
C TYR A 33 12.52 -14.02 13.35
N ALA A 34 12.15 -12.90 12.75
CA ALA A 34 10.78 -12.38 12.80
C ALA A 34 9.80 -13.31 12.08
N TYR A 35 10.22 -13.88 10.94
CA TYR A 35 9.44 -14.88 10.20
C TYR A 35 9.12 -16.13 11.02
N ARG A 36 10.04 -16.58 11.88
CA ARG A 36 9.77 -17.74 12.75
C ARG A 36 8.65 -17.45 13.75
N LEU A 37 8.54 -16.22 14.26
CA LEU A 37 7.48 -15.82 15.19
C LEU A 37 6.09 -15.83 14.55
N ILE A 38 6.03 -15.62 13.23
CA ILE A 38 4.79 -15.64 12.45
C ILE A 38 4.56 -16.95 11.69
N GLY A 39 5.36 -17.99 11.91
CA GLY A 39 5.12 -19.32 11.32
C GLY A 39 5.82 -19.61 9.98
N GLY A 40 6.88 -18.87 9.63
CA GLY A 40 7.73 -19.12 8.48
C GLY A 40 7.84 -17.93 7.52
N ILE A 41 8.41 -18.18 6.34
CA ILE A 41 8.59 -17.15 5.29
C ILE A 41 7.20 -16.74 4.79
N PRO A 42 6.83 -15.45 4.89
CA PRO A 42 5.52 -15.00 4.50
C PRO A 42 5.43 -14.70 3.01
N ASP A 43 4.24 -14.95 2.46
CA ASP A 43 3.77 -14.37 1.22
C ASP A 43 3.02 -13.07 1.54
N ASN A 44 3.35 -11.99 0.82
CA ASN A 44 2.68 -10.72 0.96
C ASN A 44 1.86 -10.40 -0.29
N GLU A 45 0.60 -10.02 -0.08
CA GLU A 45 -0.32 -9.54 -1.10
C GLU A 45 -0.82 -8.15 -0.71
N ILE A 46 -0.84 -7.21 -1.66
CA ILE A 46 -1.33 -5.86 -1.40
C ILE A 46 -2.40 -5.54 -2.43
N ILE A 47 -3.57 -5.12 -1.95
CA ILE A 47 -4.72 -4.75 -2.78
C ILE A 47 -4.99 -3.27 -2.57
N PHE A 48 -5.07 -2.51 -3.66
CA PHE A 48 -5.52 -1.12 -3.66
C PHE A 48 -6.91 -1.06 -4.30
N TYR A 49 -7.84 -0.38 -3.64
CA TYR A 49 -9.24 -0.32 -4.04
C TYR A 49 -9.82 1.09 -3.82
N LEU A 50 -10.69 1.53 -4.74
CA LEU A 50 -11.42 2.79 -4.58
C LEU A 50 -12.67 2.62 -3.72
N PRO A 51 -12.97 3.54 -2.77
CA PRO A 51 -12.23 4.78 -2.50
C PRO A 51 -11.28 4.64 -1.30
N GLY A 52 -10.00 4.95 -1.52
CA GLY A 52 -9.05 5.20 -0.43
C GLY A 52 -8.66 3.97 0.39
N VAL A 53 -8.91 2.75 -0.11
CA VAL A 53 -8.68 1.52 0.64
C VAL A 53 -7.42 0.82 0.17
N ARG A 54 -6.60 0.38 1.14
CA ARG A 54 -5.49 -0.53 0.93
C ARG A 54 -5.60 -1.68 1.92
N THR A 55 -5.55 -2.90 1.43
CA THR A 55 -5.41 -4.11 2.26
C THR A 55 -4.06 -4.74 1.99
N GLU A 56 -3.33 -5.08 3.03
CA GLU A 56 -2.06 -5.81 2.95
C GLU A 56 -2.19 -7.10 3.77
N GLU A 57 -2.12 -8.24 3.09
CA GLU A 57 -2.25 -9.56 3.69
C GLU A 57 -0.90 -10.27 3.65
N THR A 58 -0.37 -10.53 4.85
CA THR A 58 0.84 -11.32 5.07
C THR A 58 0.42 -12.70 5.57
N THR A 59 0.67 -13.73 4.78
CA THR A 59 0.30 -15.12 5.10
C THR A 59 1.53 -15.98 5.22
N THR A 60 1.61 -16.81 6.26
CA THR A 60 2.61 -17.88 6.40
C THR A 60 1.94 -19.25 6.29
N ALA A 61 2.70 -20.31 6.52
CA ALA A 61 2.15 -21.67 6.56
C ALA A 61 1.12 -21.88 7.69
N GLN A 62 1.15 -21.07 8.74
CA GLN A 62 0.38 -21.29 9.96
C GLN A 62 -0.51 -20.12 10.36
N HIS A 63 -0.17 -18.90 9.93
CA HIS A 63 -0.77 -17.68 10.42
C HIS A 63 -1.00 -16.66 9.33
N ARG A 64 -1.88 -15.72 9.62
CA ARG A 64 -2.20 -14.59 8.77
C ARG A 64 -2.27 -13.31 9.58
N VAL A 65 -1.70 -12.26 8.99
CA VAL A 65 -1.82 -10.88 9.45
C VAL A 65 -2.38 -10.04 8.30
N VAL A 66 -3.41 -9.25 8.58
CA VAL A 66 -4.05 -8.36 7.61
C VAL A 66 -4.02 -6.94 8.15
N ASN A 67 -3.45 -6.02 7.37
CA ASN A 67 -3.51 -4.59 7.60
C ASN A 67 -4.54 -3.98 6.65
N LEU A 68 -5.56 -3.33 7.21
CA LEU A 68 -6.50 -2.48 6.48
C LEU A 68 -6.15 -1.03 6.76
N THR A 69 -5.81 -0.30 5.71
CA THR A 69 -5.61 1.15 5.75
C THR A 69 -6.67 1.82 4.90
N THR A 70 -7.41 2.77 5.49
CA THR A 70 -8.39 3.59 4.77
C THR A 70 -8.02 5.06 4.87
N VAL A 71 -8.24 5.80 3.80
CA VAL A 71 -8.07 7.25 3.73
C VAL A 71 -9.43 7.87 3.45
N THR A 72 -10.06 8.41 4.49
CA THR A 72 -11.41 8.94 4.45
C THR A 72 -11.36 10.46 4.33
N PRO A 73 -11.88 11.06 3.25
CA PRO A 73 -11.98 12.51 3.17
C PRO A 73 -12.99 13.03 4.19
N LEU A 74 -12.57 13.98 5.03
CA LEU A 74 -13.44 14.68 5.97
C LEU A 74 -13.89 16.03 5.39
N THR A 75 -12.95 16.75 4.77
CA THR A 75 -13.16 18.00 4.05
C THR A 75 -12.32 17.99 2.76
N ASP A 76 -12.36 19.08 1.99
CA ASP A 76 -11.54 19.22 0.77
C ASP A 76 -10.03 19.20 1.05
N ASP A 77 -9.61 19.55 2.28
CA ASP A 77 -8.22 19.68 2.71
C ASP A 77 -7.82 18.77 3.88
N GLN A 78 -8.77 18.01 4.45
CA GLN A 78 -8.52 17.11 5.57
C GLN A 78 -8.98 15.68 5.27
N THR A 79 -8.10 14.74 5.61
CA THR A 79 -8.35 13.30 5.49
C THR A 79 -8.06 12.63 6.82
N ASP A 80 -8.91 11.70 7.23
CA ASP A 80 -8.60 10.77 8.30
C ASP A 80 -7.95 9.51 7.74
N VAL A 81 -6.93 9.00 8.44
CA VAL A 81 -6.24 7.75 8.08
C VAL A 81 -6.50 6.73 9.15
N THR A 82 -7.33 5.75 8.84
CA THR A 82 -7.59 4.62 9.74
C THR A 82 -6.63 3.48 9.41
N PHE A 83 -6.00 2.93 10.44
CA PHE A 83 -5.10 1.79 10.33
C PHE A 83 -5.58 0.70 11.29
N GLU A 84 -5.95 -0.44 10.73
CA GLU A 84 -6.48 -1.58 11.48
C GLU A 84 -5.63 -2.81 11.19
N LEU A 85 -5.21 -3.50 12.25
CA LEU A 85 -4.41 -4.71 12.14
C LEU A 85 -5.18 -5.89 12.73
N TYR A 86 -5.35 -6.92 11.91
CA TYR A 86 -6.01 -8.18 12.23
C TYR A 86 -4.98 -9.30 12.17
N TRP A 87 -5.03 -10.26 13.10
CA TRP A 87 -4.15 -11.41 13.09
C TRP A 87 -4.79 -12.64 13.75
N ASP A 88 -4.31 -13.82 13.39
CA ASP A 88 -4.61 -15.09 14.06
C ASP A 88 -3.44 -15.62 14.92
N LEU A 89 -2.45 -14.75 15.20
CA LEU A 89 -1.28 -15.07 16.00
C LEU A 89 -1.65 -15.34 17.47
N PRO A 90 -1.36 -16.54 18.02
CA PRO A 90 -1.71 -16.90 19.39
C PRO A 90 -1.11 -15.97 20.46
N TRP A 91 0.06 -15.39 20.18
CA TRP A 91 0.77 -14.48 21.09
C TRP A 91 0.47 -13.00 20.82
N GLY A 92 -0.35 -12.67 19.82
CA GLY A 92 -0.55 -11.29 19.38
C GLY A 92 -1.13 -10.37 20.47
N ALA A 93 -1.89 -10.92 21.43
CA ALA A 93 -2.37 -10.17 22.59
C ALA A 93 -1.24 -9.59 23.45
N LEU A 94 -0.05 -10.21 23.45
CA LEU A 94 1.11 -9.74 24.22
C LEU A 94 1.74 -8.47 23.62
N ILE A 95 1.68 -8.32 22.28
CA ILE A 95 2.24 -7.14 21.59
C ILE A 95 1.22 -6.00 21.43
N GLN A 96 -0.07 -6.29 21.57
CA GLN A 96 -1.16 -5.33 21.44
C GLN A 96 -0.97 -4.02 22.25
N PRO A 97 -0.47 -4.00 23.50
CA PRO A 97 -0.29 -2.73 24.21
C PRO A 97 0.83 -1.83 23.64
N ILE A 98 1.85 -2.42 23.01
CA ILE A 98 3.00 -1.68 22.45
C ILE A 98 2.72 -1.22 21.02
N LEU A 99 1.92 -1.99 20.29
CA LEU A 99 1.65 -1.80 18.88
C LEU A 99 1.13 -0.37 18.51
N PRO A 100 0.21 0.27 19.27
CA PRO A 100 -0.23 1.63 18.99
C PRO A 100 0.91 2.67 18.99
N LEU A 101 1.93 2.49 19.82
CA LEU A 101 3.07 3.41 19.88
C LEU A 101 3.91 3.31 18.60
N LEU A 102 4.17 2.09 18.14
CA LEU A 102 4.91 1.83 16.91
C LEU A 102 4.15 2.32 15.69
N ILE A 103 2.86 2.00 15.60
CA ILE A 103 1.99 2.44 14.49
C ILE A 103 1.93 3.96 14.44
N ARG A 104 1.75 4.65 15.57
CA ARG A 104 1.71 6.13 15.60
C ARG A 104 3.02 6.75 15.12
N SER A 105 4.17 6.18 15.49
CA SER A 105 5.46 6.67 15.02
C SER A 105 5.63 6.44 13.51
N PHE A 106 5.23 5.28 13.00
CA PHE A 106 5.28 4.95 11.58
C PHE A 106 4.36 5.86 10.75
N LEU A 107 3.09 5.96 11.12
CA LEU A 107 2.12 6.83 10.44
C LEU A 107 2.49 8.32 10.56
N GLY A 108 3.13 8.72 11.66
CA GLY A 108 3.64 10.08 11.83
C GLY A 108 4.70 10.44 10.78
N GLN A 109 5.62 9.52 10.48
CA GLN A 109 6.63 9.72 9.43
C GLN A 109 5.98 9.89 8.05
N ASP A 110 5.02 9.02 7.71
CA ASP A 110 4.30 9.08 6.44
C ASP A 110 3.50 10.37 6.30
N ARG A 111 2.79 10.78 7.36
CA ARG A 111 2.06 12.06 7.40
C ARG A 111 2.98 13.24 7.14
N ASP A 112 4.15 13.28 7.77
CA ASP A 112 5.09 14.39 7.62
C ASP A 112 5.65 14.47 6.19
N VAL A 113 5.79 13.35 5.48
CA VAL A 113 6.13 13.31 4.05
C VAL A 113 5.01 13.90 3.20
N VAL A 114 3.75 13.53 3.46
CA VAL A 114 2.58 14.07 2.74
C VAL A 114 2.46 15.58 2.96
N ILE A 115 2.67 16.07 4.18
CA ILE A 115 2.65 17.51 4.49
C ILE A 115 3.72 18.25 3.70
N LYS A 116 4.95 17.72 3.64
CA LYS A 116 6.04 18.31 2.84
C LYS A 116 5.71 18.31 1.35
N GLN A 117 5.08 17.25 0.84
CA GLN A 117 4.63 17.18 -0.54
C GLN A 117 3.59 18.27 -0.84
N GLN A 118 2.60 18.47 0.04
CA GLN A 118 1.63 19.57 -0.09
C GLN A 118 2.29 20.96 -0.06
N GLN A 119 3.30 21.17 0.79
CA GLN A 119 4.06 22.42 0.81
C GLN A 119 4.84 22.64 -0.49
N GLY A 120 5.40 21.57 -1.08
CA GLY A 120 6.05 21.61 -2.39
C GLY A 120 5.08 21.99 -3.51
N LEU A 121 3.84 21.47 -3.47
CA LEU A 121 2.81 21.76 -4.46
C LEU A 121 2.36 23.22 -4.48
N LYS A 122 2.57 23.98 -3.39
CA LYS A 122 2.35 25.44 -3.36
C LYS A 122 3.34 26.21 -4.25
N HIS A 123 4.54 25.65 -4.48
CA HIS A 123 5.60 26.27 -5.27
C HIS A 123 5.63 25.73 -6.71
N GLU A 124 5.34 24.43 -6.88
CA GLU A 124 5.21 23.79 -8.18
C GLU A 124 3.89 23.03 -8.25
N SER A 125 2.92 23.55 -9.00
CA SER A 125 1.53 23.08 -8.97
C SER A 125 1.28 21.71 -9.60
N VAL A 126 2.24 21.21 -10.39
CA VAL A 126 2.12 19.93 -11.08
C VAL A 126 2.91 18.88 -10.31
N LEU A 127 2.19 17.92 -9.72
CA LEU A 127 2.84 16.73 -9.15
C LEU A 127 3.49 15.93 -10.29
N ARG A 128 4.81 16.08 -10.46
CA ARG A 128 5.57 15.31 -11.44
C ARG A 128 5.77 13.87 -10.93
N LEU A 129 4.93 12.96 -11.43
CA LEU A 129 5.06 11.53 -11.22
C LEU A 129 6.18 10.99 -12.12
N ILE A 130 7.21 10.41 -11.52
CA ILE A 130 8.34 9.79 -12.21
C ILE A 130 7.86 8.48 -12.84
N LYS A 131 8.20 8.28 -14.12
CA LYS A 131 7.55 7.32 -15.03
C LYS A 131 7.58 5.86 -14.58
N ASP A 132 8.47 5.48 -13.66
CA ASP A 132 8.60 4.11 -13.13
C ASP A 132 8.37 4.02 -11.61
N SER A 133 8.87 4.97 -10.83
CA SER A 133 8.72 4.99 -9.37
C SER A 133 7.26 5.20 -8.93
N ASP A 134 6.48 5.98 -9.69
CA ASP A 134 5.14 6.40 -9.31
C ASP A 134 4.03 5.68 -10.08
N THR A 135 4.34 4.51 -10.65
CA THR A 135 3.39 3.75 -11.48
C THR A 135 2.09 3.42 -10.73
N LEU A 136 2.20 3.03 -9.45
CA LEU A 136 1.02 2.73 -8.62
C LEU A 136 0.14 3.95 -8.38
N ALA A 137 0.76 5.11 -8.10
CA ALA A 137 0.04 6.37 -7.93
C ALA A 137 -0.66 6.78 -9.24
N ARG A 138 0.02 6.67 -10.38
CA ARG A 138 -0.56 6.95 -11.70
C ARG A 138 -1.78 6.09 -11.99
N TRP A 139 -1.69 4.78 -11.71
CA TRP A 139 -2.82 3.87 -11.85
C TRP A 139 -3.99 4.26 -10.96
N TYR A 140 -3.71 4.63 -9.71
CA TYR A 140 -4.75 5.06 -8.79
C TYR A 140 -5.47 6.34 -9.28
N TYR A 141 -4.74 7.31 -9.84
CA TYR A 141 -5.35 8.48 -10.50
C TYR A 141 -6.18 8.11 -11.74
N GLN A 142 -5.69 7.18 -12.56
CA GLN A 142 -6.43 6.69 -13.73
C GLN A 142 -7.73 5.99 -13.32
N LEU A 143 -7.68 5.16 -12.27
CA LEU A 143 -8.85 4.51 -11.69
C LEU A 143 -9.88 5.54 -11.22
N LYS A 144 -9.47 6.58 -10.46
CA LYS A 144 -10.38 7.63 -10.00
C LYS A 144 -11.04 8.37 -11.16
N LYS A 145 -10.26 8.74 -12.18
CA LYS A 145 -10.75 9.45 -13.37
C LYS A 145 -11.76 8.60 -14.15
N GLU A 146 -11.43 7.32 -14.33
CA GLU A 146 -12.26 6.38 -15.07
C GLU A 146 -13.55 6.03 -14.34
N TYR A 147 -13.50 5.89 -13.00
CA TYR A 147 -14.69 5.73 -12.17
C TYR A 147 -15.63 6.92 -12.32
N LEU A 148 -15.13 8.15 -12.16
CA LEU A 148 -15.96 9.35 -12.35
C LEU A 148 -16.56 9.41 -13.76
N ARG A 149 -15.77 9.08 -14.77
CA ARG A 149 -16.22 9.07 -16.17
C ARG A 149 -17.32 8.03 -16.40
N SER A 150 -17.18 6.81 -15.88
CA SER A 150 -18.17 5.75 -16.07
C SER A 150 -19.50 6.11 -15.40
N GLN A 151 -19.47 6.81 -14.26
CA GLN A 151 -20.66 7.34 -13.61
C GLN A 151 -21.34 8.45 -14.44
N ILE A 152 -20.56 9.38 -15.01
CA ILE A 152 -21.09 10.48 -15.85
C ILE A 152 -21.70 9.95 -17.15
N GLU A 153 -21.07 8.94 -17.76
CA GLU A 153 -21.47 8.35 -19.04
C GLU A 153 -22.52 7.23 -18.90
N ASP A 154 -22.96 6.91 -17.67
CA ASP A 154 -23.88 5.80 -17.34
C ASP A 154 -23.49 4.48 -18.00
N ARG A 155 -22.23 4.09 -17.82
CA ARG A 155 -21.68 2.85 -18.38
C ARG A 155 -20.94 2.04 -17.34
N GLU A 156 -20.74 0.77 -17.67
CA GLU A 156 -19.90 -0.10 -16.85
C GLU A 156 -18.48 0.46 -16.72
N PHE A 157 -17.93 0.28 -15.51
CA PHE A 157 -16.55 0.62 -15.21
C PHE A 157 -15.61 -0.36 -15.91
N VAL A 158 -14.67 0.16 -16.69
CA VAL A 158 -13.64 -0.63 -17.35
C VAL A 158 -12.30 -0.28 -16.72
N THR A 159 -11.63 -1.27 -16.13
CA THR A 159 -10.35 -1.02 -15.47
C THR A 159 -9.29 -0.51 -16.46
N PRO A 160 -8.65 0.64 -16.19
CA PRO A 160 -7.55 1.14 -17.00
C PRO A 160 -6.23 0.42 -16.72
N VAL A 161 -6.17 -0.37 -15.64
CA VAL A 161 -4.97 -1.10 -15.22
C VAL A 161 -4.87 -2.41 -15.99
N LYS A 162 -3.66 -2.75 -16.43
CA LYS A 162 -3.35 -4.01 -17.10
C LYS A 162 -2.40 -4.82 -16.24
N SER A 163 -2.46 -6.14 -16.37
CA SER A 163 -1.48 -7.01 -15.76
C SER A 163 -0.08 -6.65 -16.25
N GLN A 164 0.81 -6.32 -15.33
CA GLN A 164 2.19 -5.99 -15.66
C GLN A 164 3.14 -6.32 -14.51
N GLN A 165 4.40 -6.52 -14.88
CA GLN A 165 5.50 -6.71 -13.97
C GLN A 165 6.21 -5.38 -13.75
N LEU A 166 6.44 -5.03 -12.49
CA LEU A 166 7.28 -3.89 -12.12
C LEU A 166 8.59 -4.39 -11.54
N LYS A 167 9.69 -3.75 -11.96
CA LYS A 167 11.04 -4.03 -11.47
C LYS A 167 11.64 -2.74 -10.94
N TRP A 168 12.17 -2.78 -9.71
CA TRP A 168 12.92 -1.66 -9.13
C TRP A 168 14.12 -2.18 -8.33
N ARG A 169 14.97 -1.26 -7.89
CA ARG A 169 16.13 -1.56 -7.06
C ARG A 169 15.90 -0.97 -5.67
N ALA A 170 15.81 -1.82 -4.65
CA ALA A 170 15.51 -1.45 -3.26
C ALA A 170 16.60 -1.91 -2.29
#